data_AF-A0A7W1KCF2-F1
#
_entry.id   AF-A0A7W1KCF2-F1
#
_cell.length_a   1.000
_cell.length_b   1.000
_cell.length_c   1.000
_cell.angle_alpha   90.00
_cell.angle_beta   90.00
_cell.angle_gamma   90.00
#
_symmetry.space_group_name_H-M   'P 1'
#
loop_
_entity.id
_entity.type
_entity.pdbx_description
1 polymer ?
#
loop_
_entity_poly.entity_id
_entity_poly.type
_entity_poly.pdbx_seq_one_letter_code
_entity_poly.pdbx_strand_id
1 'polypeptide(L)'
;MQVPPVSDAAFLARDAVDRLPAGGLERKLALERPLRVKLGLDPTAPDVHLGHTVVLRKLREFQDLGHVVVLIIGDYTARVGDPSGRSSTRPQLSGEQIDANARTYVEQASKVLDPERIELRHNSEWLDMKMQELFALM
;
A
#
# COMPACT_ATOMS: atom_id res chain seq x y z
N MET A 1 -2.24 38.04 -1.03
CA MET A 1 -2.13 37.59 -2.42
C MET A 1 -2.39 36.09 -2.42
N GLN A 2 -3.60 35.68 -2.80
CA GLN A 2 -4.10 34.31 -2.64
C GLN A 2 -3.58 33.46 -3.80
N VAL A 3 -2.79 32.44 -3.48
CA VAL A 3 -2.48 31.36 -4.43
C VAL A 3 -3.82 30.74 -4.83
N PRO A 4 -4.13 30.56 -6.13
CA PRO A 4 -5.36 29.87 -6.51
C PRO A 4 -5.34 28.47 -5.88
N PRO A 5 -6.44 28.00 -5.24
CA PRO A 5 -6.44 26.68 -4.65
C PRO A 5 -6.30 25.65 -5.77
N VAL A 6 -5.17 24.94 -5.78
CA VAL A 6 -5.03 23.73 -6.60
C VAL A 6 -6.10 22.78 -6.11
N SER A 7 -6.94 22.23 -7.00
CA SER A 7 -7.93 21.23 -6.60
C SER A 7 -7.22 20.05 -5.93
N ASP A 8 -7.84 19.44 -4.91
CA ASP A 8 -7.27 18.28 -4.21
C ASP A 8 -6.78 17.20 -5.18
N ALA A 9 -7.51 17.00 -6.28
CA ALA A 9 -7.13 16.08 -7.34
C ALA A 9 -5.80 16.47 -8.03
N ALA A 10 -5.65 17.73 -8.43
CA ALA A 10 -4.42 18.21 -9.08
C ALA A 10 -3.24 18.21 -8.10
N PHE A 11 -3.48 18.53 -6.83
CA PHE A 11 -2.48 18.43 -5.78
C PHE A 11 -2.04 16.97 -5.60
N LEU A 12 -2.96 16.05 -5.35
CA LEU A 12 -2.65 14.63 -5.16
C LEU A 12 -2.01 13.99 -6.40
N ALA A 13 -2.39 14.44 -7.59
CA ALA A 13 -1.85 13.96 -8.86
C ALA A 13 -0.43 14.42 -9.17
N ARG A 14 0.08 15.46 -8.49
CA ARG A 14 1.44 15.94 -8.75
C ARG A 14 2.45 14.82 -8.46
N ASP A 15 3.44 14.70 -9.33
CA ASP A 15 4.51 13.69 -9.27
C ASP A 15 4.05 12.24 -9.52
N ALA A 16 2.78 12.01 -9.89
CA ALA A 16 2.32 10.72 -10.38
C ALA A 16 2.64 10.58 -11.88
N VAL A 17 3.25 9.45 -12.24
CA VAL A 17 3.53 9.12 -13.65
C VAL A 17 2.23 8.85 -14.41
N ASP A 18 1.38 7.97 -13.87
CA ASP A 18 0.12 7.56 -14.47
C ASP A 18 -1.06 7.71 -13.52
N ARG A 19 -2.23 8.01 -14.09
CA ARG A 19 -3.50 8.19 -13.37
C ARG A 19 -4.62 7.53 -14.14
N LEU A 20 -4.96 6.31 -13.75
CA LEU A 20 -5.88 5.46 -14.48
C LEU A 20 -7.14 5.12 -13.66
N PRO A 21 -8.33 5.14 -14.28
CA PRO A 21 -8.64 5.77 -15.56
C PRO A 21 -8.54 7.30 -15.48
N ALA A 22 -8.38 7.98 -16.62
CA ALA A 22 -8.39 9.44 -16.67
C ALA A 22 -9.67 10.03 -16.01
N GLY A 23 -9.50 11.07 -15.20
CA GLY A 23 -10.58 11.67 -14.41
C GLY A 23 -11.08 10.82 -13.24
N GLY A 24 -10.48 9.65 -12.99
CA GLY A 24 -10.96 8.69 -11.99
C GLY A 24 -10.80 9.19 -10.56
N LEU A 25 -9.73 9.93 -10.27
CA LEU A 25 -9.48 10.51 -8.95
C LEU A 25 -10.47 11.64 -8.67
N GLU A 26 -10.66 12.53 -9.64
CA GLU A 26 -11.60 13.65 -9.60
C GLU A 26 -13.03 13.17 -9.32
N ARG A 27 -13.49 12.15 -10.08
CA ARG A 27 -14.81 11.55 -9.88
C ARG A 27 -14.97 10.94 -8.48
N LYS A 28 -13.91 10.34 -7.93
CA LYS A 28 -13.95 9.74 -6.59
C LYS A 28 -13.97 10.81 -5.49
N LEU A 29 -13.20 11.88 -5.65
CA LEU A 29 -13.17 13.01 -4.70
C LEU A 29 -14.50 13.76 -4.68
N ALA A 30 -15.17 13.89 -5.83
CA ALA A 30 -16.51 14.49 -5.94
C ALA A 30 -17.62 13.70 -5.20
N LEU A 31 -17.33 12.49 -4.69
CA LEU A 31 -18.27 11.74 -3.84
C LEU A 31 -18.28 12.25 -2.38
N GLU A 32 -17.45 13.23 -2.03
CA GLU A 32 -17.41 13.91 -0.73
C GLU A 32 -17.33 12.94 0.47
N ARG A 33 -16.62 11.83 0.28
CA ARG A 33 -16.37 10.84 1.32
C ARG A 33 -14.89 10.49 1.39
N PRO A 34 -14.36 10.10 2.57
CA PRO A 34 -13.00 9.60 2.68
C PRO A 34 -12.76 8.44 1.70
N LEU A 35 -11.73 8.59 0.87
CA LEU A 35 -11.25 7.53 0.01
C LEU A 35 -10.41 6.56 0.84
N ARG A 36 -10.38 5.30 0.40
CA ARG A 36 -9.49 4.27 0.94
C ARG A 36 -8.35 4.08 -0.06
N VAL A 37 -7.14 4.43 0.35
CA VAL A 37 -5.96 4.48 -0.52
C VAL A 37 -5.01 3.37 -0.11
N LYS A 38 -4.87 2.36 -0.97
CA LYS A 38 -4.10 1.15 -0.70
C LYS A 38 -2.64 1.30 -1.14
N LEU A 39 -1.72 0.85 -0.30
CA LEU A 39 -0.37 0.47 -0.70
C LEU A 39 -0.08 -0.95 -0.18
N GLY A 40 0.34 -1.84 -1.09
CA GLY A 40 0.84 -3.16 -0.74
C GLY A 40 2.34 -3.12 -0.48
N LEU A 41 2.80 -3.81 0.56
CA LEU A 41 4.22 -3.95 0.90
C LEU A 41 4.57 -5.44 1.01
N ASP A 42 5.61 -5.86 0.30
CA ASP A 42 6.10 -7.24 0.33
C ASP A 42 7.26 -7.38 1.34
N PRO A 43 7.08 -8.07 2.48
CA PRO A 43 8.07 -8.17 3.56
C PRO A 43 9.21 -9.18 3.26
N THR A 44 9.68 -9.23 2.01
CA THR A 44 10.79 -10.12 1.58
C THR A 44 12.18 -9.54 1.83
N ALA A 45 12.27 -8.29 2.28
CA ALA A 45 13.48 -7.64 2.76
C ALA A 45 13.28 -7.18 4.22
N PRO A 46 14.36 -6.99 5.00
CA PRO A 46 14.25 -6.58 6.41
C PRO A 46 13.68 -5.17 6.60
N ASP A 47 13.94 -4.27 5.65
CA ASP A 47 13.64 -2.83 5.78
C ASP A 47 13.05 -2.25 4.50
N VAL A 48 12.25 -1.18 4.64
CA VAL A 48 11.90 -0.33 3.50
C VAL A 48 13.08 0.59 3.17
N HIS A 49 13.55 0.55 1.93
CA HIS A 49 14.58 1.48 1.47
C HIS A 49 14.03 2.89 1.24
N LEU A 50 14.91 3.90 1.16
CA LEU A 50 14.55 5.31 0.97
C LEU A 50 13.65 5.58 -0.25
N GLY A 51 13.71 4.75 -1.30
CA GLY A 51 12.79 4.85 -2.44
C GLY A 51 11.29 4.77 -2.06
N HIS A 52 10.93 4.07 -0.97
CA HIS A 52 9.55 4.01 -0.49
C HIS A 52 9.04 5.36 0.03
N THR A 53 9.94 6.27 0.38
CA THR A 53 9.58 7.61 0.87
C THR A 53 8.72 8.36 -0.15
N VAL A 54 8.92 8.15 -1.45
CA VAL A 54 8.11 8.79 -2.50
C VAL A 54 6.63 8.42 -2.36
N VAL A 55 6.33 7.12 -2.29
CA VAL A 55 4.96 6.64 -2.17
C VAL A 55 4.37 6.88 -0.77
N LEU A 56 5.17 6.76 0.29
CA LEU A 56 4.73 7.03 1.67
C LEU A 56 4.37 8.51 1.87
N ARG A 57 5.14 9.44 1.30
CA ARG A 57 4.79 10.88 1.33
C ARG A 57 3.51 11.17 0.57
N LYS A 58 3.28 10.50 -0.57
CA LYS A 58 2.02 10.62 -1.30
C LYS A 58 0.83 10.15 -0.45
N LEU A 59 0.96 9.02 0.23
CA LEU A 59 -0.06 8.53 1.17
C LEU A 59 -0.29 9.50 2.34
N ARG A 60 0.77 10.14 2.86
CA ARG A 60 0.63 11.18 3.88
C ARG A 60 -0.21 12.36 3.38
N GLU A 61 -0.03 12.80 2.14
CA GLU A 61 -0.88 13.84 1.54
C GLU A 61 -2.36 13.42 1.49
N PHE A 62 -2.65 12.15 1.21
CA PHE A 62 -4.02 11.62 1.30
C PHE A 62 -4.54 11.66 2.75
N GLN A 63 -3.72 11.33 3.76
CA GLN A 63 -4.12 11.48 5.17
C GLN A 63 -4.38 12.95 5.50
N ASP A 64 -3.52 13.88 5.10
CA ASP A 64 -3.68 15.30 5.41
C ASP A 64 -4.98 15.87 4.83
N LEU A 65 -5.48 15.31 3.71
CA LEU A 65 -6.79 15.62 3.12
C LEU A 65 -7.98 14.81 3.67
N GLY A 66 -7.79 14.10 4.79
CA GLY A 66 -8.88 13.40 5.48
C GLY A 66 -9.20 11.99 4.95
N HIS A 67 -8.41 11.44 4.02
CA HIS A 67 -8.61 10.09 3.51
C HIS A 67 -7.99 9.03 4.43
N VAL A 68 -8.37 7.76 4.19
CA VAL A 68 -7.90 6.60 4.94
C VAL A 68 -6.81 5.89 4.12
N VAL A 69 -5.62 5.76 4.71
CA VAL A 69 -4.54 4.97 4.12
C VAL A 69 -4.66 3.53 4.61
N VAL A 70 -4.67 2.59 3.67
CA VAL A 70 -4.71 1.15 3.95
C VAL A 70 -3.35 0.56 3.57
N LEU A 71 -2.54 0.24 4.57
CA LEU A 71 -1.30 -0.48 4.36
C LEU A 71 -1.58 -1.97 4.39
N ILE A 72 -1.26 -2.66 3.31
CA ILE A 72 -1.45 -4.11 3.19
C ILE A 72 -0.09 -4.80 3.21
N ILE A 73 0.18 -5.54 4.27
CA ILE A 73 1.34 -6.43 4.35
C ILE A 73 1.04 -7.67 3.50
N GLY A 74 1.92 -7.94 2.54
CA GLY A 74 1.88 -9.07 1.63
C GLY A 74 2.42 -10.36 2.25
N ASP A 75 2.01 -10.70 3.46
CA ASP A 75 2.55 -11.84 4.22
C ASP A 75 2.22 -13.20 3.59
N TYR A 76 1.01 -13.40 3.09
CA TYR A 76 0.65 -14.63 2.37
C TYR A 76 1.42 -14.73 1.05
N THR A 77 1.47 -13.64 0.29
CA THR A 77 2.20 -13.59 -0.99
C THR A 77 3.69 -13.82 -0.82
N ALA A 78 4.29 -13.32 0.27
CA ALA A 78 5.69 -13.58 0.60
C ALA A 78 5.96 -15.07 0.93
N ARG A 79 5.01 -15.73 1.61
CA ARG A 79 5.09 -17.17 1.94
C ARG A 79 4.92 -18.07 0.72
N VAL A 80 4.04 -17.71 -0.22
CA VAL A 80 3.89 -18.43 -1.50
C VAL A 80 5.11 -18.22 -2.40
N GLY A 81 5.65 -17.00 -2.41
CA GLY A 81 6.76 -16.58 -3.27
C GLY A 81 6.27 -16.12 -4.65
N ASP A 82 6.98 -15.15 -5.23
CA ASP A 82 6.71 -14.66 -6.58
C ASP A 82 7.49 -15.48 -7.62
N PRO A 83 6.83 -16.22 -8.54
CA PRO A 83 7.50 -16.95 -9.61
C PRO A 83 8.07 -16.03 -10.70
N SER A 84 7.80 -14.72 -10.66
CA SER A 84 8.17 -13.78 -11.70
C SER A 84 9.68 -13.42 -11.66
N GLY A 85 10.49 -14.21 -12.37
CA GLY A 85 11.65 -13.67 -13.09
C GLY A 85 13.02 -13.63 -12.40
N ARG A 86 13.31 -14.46 -11.38
CA ARG A 86 14.71 -14.61 -10.89
C ARG A 86 15.23 -16.04 -11.04
N SER A 87 16.36 -16.19 -11.75
CA SER A 87 16.96 -17.49 -12.13
C SER A 87 17.73 -18.20 -11.02
N SER A 88 17.58 -17.78 -9.77
CA SER A 88 18.09 -18.49 -8.60
C SER A 88 16.98 -18.57 -7.58
N THR A 89 16.73 -19.77 -7.06
CA THR A 89 15.84 -19.99 -5.94
C THR A 89 16.37 -19.17 -4.76
N ARG A 90 15.78 -18.00 -4.53
CA ARG A 90 16.02 -17.27 -3.28
C ARG A 90 15.66 -18.19 -2.12
N PRO A 91 16.44 -18.20 -1.03
CA PRO A 91 16.04 -18.91 0.18
C PRO A 91 14.64 -18.42 0.56
N GLN A 92 13.68 -19.34 0.68
CA GLN A 92 12.37 -19.00 1.20
C GLN A 92 12.55 -18.51 2.63
N LEU A 93 12.03 -17.33 2.93
CA LEU A 93 12.03 -16.81 4.29
C LEU A 93 11.10 -17.67 5.14
N SER A 94 11.47 -17.89 6.41
CA SER A 94 10.54 -18.48 7.36
C SER A 94 9.36 -17.54 7.60
N GLY A 95 8.22 -18.09 8.04
CA GLY A 95 7.08 -17.26 8.46
C GLY A 95 7.47 -16.25 9.54
N GLU A 96 8.32 -16.65 10.48
CA GLU A 96 8.85 -15.76 11.53
C GLU A 96 9.68 -14.60 10.96
N GLN A 97 10.50 -14.84 9.93
CA GLN A 97 11.26 -13.78 9.26
C GLN A 97 10.33 -12.82 8.53
N ILE A 98 9.31 -13.34 7.84
CA ILE A 98 8.29 -12.53 7.17
C ILE A 98 7.56 -11.64 8.18
N ASP A 99 7.15 -12.21 9.32
CA ASP A 99 6.44 -11.49 10.36
C ASP A 99 7.34 -10.44 11.04
N ALA A 100 8.63 -10.72 11.22
CA ALA A 100 9.61 -9.76 11.74
C ALA A 100 9.83 -8.59 10.77
N ASN A 101 10.02 -8.87 9.48
CA ASN A 101 10.18 -7.85 8.45
C ASN A 101 8.93 -6.96 8.34
N ALA A 102 7.74 -7.57 8.39
CA ALA A 102 6.47 -6.84 8.38
C ALA A 102 6.37 -5.83 9.54
N ARG A 103 6.80 -6.20 10.75
CA ARG A 103 6.82 -5.28 11.90
C ARG A 103 7.72 -4.08 11.63
N THR A 104 8.94 -4.33 11.13
CA THR A 104 9.89 -3.27 10.79
C THR A 104 9.35 -2.33 9.72
N TYR A 105 8.64 -2.86 8.71
CA TYR A 105 8.01 -2.06 7.67
C TYR A 105 6.95 -1.11 8.25
N VAL A 106 6.10 -1.60 9.15
CA VAL A 106 5.07 -0.78 9.80
C VAL A 106 5.72 0.30 10.66
N GLU A 107 6.74 -0.05 11.45
CA GLU A 107 7.48 0.93 12.26
C GLU A 107 8.09 2.03 11.40
N GLN A 108 8.74 1.67 10.30
CA GLN A 108 9.38 2.61 9.40
C GLN A 108 8.38 3.47 8.63
N ALA A 109 7.28 2.89 8.15
CA ALA A 109 6.21 3.62 7.48
C ALA A 109 5.54 4.64 8.43
N SER A 110 5.41 4.29 9.71
CA SER A 110 4.86 5.17 10.76
C SER A 110 5.73 6.39 11.08
N LYS A 111 6.97 6.47 10.55
CA LYS A 111 7.79 7.69 10.63
C LYS A 111 7.33 8.78 9.66
N VAL A 112 6.57 8.42 8.62
CA VAL A 112 6.06 9.34 7.60
C VAL A 112 4.54 9.49 7.71
N LEU A 113 3.85 8.36 7.90
CA LEU A 113 2.41 8.28 8.03
C LEU A 113 1.97 8.54 9.47
N ASP A 114 0.75 9.03 9.63
CA ASP A 114 0.10 9.13 10.94
C ASP A 114 -0.43 7.75 11.37
N PRO A 115 0.15 7.11 12.41
CA PRO A 115 -0.19 5.74 12.80
C PRO A 115 -1.63 5.59 13.32
N GLU A 116 -2.23 6.65 13.88
CA GLU A 116 -3.62 6.59 14.36
C GLU A 116 -4.63 6.54 13.20
N ARG A 117 -4.16 6.86 11.98
CA ARG A 117 -4.98 6.97 10.78
C ARG A 117 -4.55 6.00 9.68
N ILE A 118 -3.80 4.95 10.05
CA ILE A 118 -3.46 3.83 9.18
C ILE A 118 -4.42 2.68 9.47
N GLU A 119 -5.06 2.16 8.44
CA GLU A 119 -5.66 0.82 8.49
C GLU A 119 -4.61 -0.19 8.05
N LEU A 120 -4.03 -0.92 9.02
CA LEU A 120 -3.09 -2.00 8.75
C LEU A 120 -3.86 -3.29 8.49
N ARG A 121 -3.56 -3.96 7.37
CA ARG A 121 -4.14 -5.25 7.00
C ARG A 121 -3.05 -6.23 6.55
N HIS A 122 -3.31 -7.50 6.76
CA HIS A 122 -2.49 -8.60 6.24
C HIS A 122 -3.25 -9.29 5.11
N ASN A 123 -2.61 -9.55 3.97
CA ASN A 123 -3.33 -10.20 2.87
C ASN A 123 -3.63 -11.68 3.15
N SER A 124 -2.96 -12.31 4.12
CA SER A 124 -3.34 -13.60 4.69
C SER A 124 -4.76 -13.63 5.26
N GLU A 125 -5.30 -12.50 5.75
CA GLU A 125 -6.67 -12.41 6.28
C GLU A 125 -7.74 -12.85 5.27
N TRP A 126 -7.45 -12.73 3.97
CA TRP A 126 -8.37 -13.16 2.92
C TRP A 126 -7.75 -14.13 1.92
N LEU A 127 -6.42 -14.24 1.79
CA LEU A 127 -5.79 -15.16 0.85
C LEU A 127 -5.48 -16.54 1.44
N ASP A 128 -5.43 -16.68 2.76
CA ASP A 128 -5.30 -17.99 3.42
C ASP A 128 -6.66 -18.72 3.42
N MET A 129 -7.15 -18.98 2.21
CA MET A 129 -8.45 -19.59 1.93
C MET A 129 -8.29 -20.98 1.36
N LYS A 130 -9.34 -21.79 1.49
CA LYS A 130 -9.33 -23.13 0.90
C LYS A 130 -9.39 -23.03 -0.62
N MET A 131 -8.78 -24.01 -1.30
CA MET A 131 -8.84 -24.12 -2.76
C MET A 131 -10.28 -24.08 -3.31
N GLN A 132 -11.23 -24.68 -2.59
CA GLN A 132 -12.65 -24.65 -2.97
C GLN A 132 -13.24 -23.24 -2.93
N GLU A 133 -12.86 -22.43 -1.94
CA GLU A 133 -13.29 -21.04 -1.80
C GLU A 133 -12.68 -20.19 -2.91
N LEU A 134 -11.42 -20.43 -3.28
CA LEU A 134 -10.78 -19.78 -4.43
C LEU A 134 -11.51 -20.09 -5.74
N PHE A 135 -11.87 -21.35 -5.99
CA PHE A 135 -12.60 -21.74 -7.20
C PHE A 135 -14.00 -21.13 -7.27
N ALA A 136 -14.61 -20.80 -6.13
CA ALA A 136 -15.92 -20.13 -6.11
C ALA A 136 -15.87 -18.64 -6.47
N LEU A 137 -14.68 -18.02 -6.54
CA LEU A 137 -14.49 -16.60 -6.89
C LEU A 137 -14.24 -16.36 -8.39
N MET A 138 -14.02 -17.42 -9.17
CA MET A 138 -13.76 -17.36 -10.62
C MET A 138 -15.03 -17.66 -11.42
#